data_AF-A0A4Q9GFI5-F1
#
_entry.id   AF-A0A4Q9GFI5-F1
#
_cell.length_a   1.000
_cell.length_b   1.000
_cell.length_c   1.000
_cell.angle_alpha   90.00
_cell.angle_beta   90.00
_cell.angle_gamma   90.00
#
_symmetry.space_group_name_H-M   'P 1'
#
loop_
_entity.id
_entity.type
_entity.pdbx_description
1 polymer ?
#
loop_
_entity_poly.entity_id
_entity_poly.type
_entity_poly.pdbx_seq_one_letter_code
_entity_poly.pdbx_strand_id
1 'polypeptide(L)'
;MWSALCFAGVSQAQTQAPGEIHTNQMVCDVFRTLAGSIMQSRQNGESKESLLAGKSGNPDHDALGEMLINEAYNQPVLDSSELKSKAINTFADKWRNTCNKPVSS
;
A
#
# COMPACT_ATOMS: atom_id res chain seq x y z
N MET A 1 -56.23 -24.99 -20.82
CA MET A 1 -55.05 -24.64 -21.63
C MET A 1 -54.06 -23.94 -20.71
N TRP A 2 -53.08 -24.68 -20.21
CA TRP A 2 -52.04 -24.16 -19.31
C TRP A 2 -50.72 -24.69 -19.83
N SER A 3 -49.77 -23.80 -20.12
CA SER A 3 -48.35 -24.10 -20.01
C SER A 3 -47.58 -22.79 -19.90
N ALA A 4 -46.81 -22.75 -18.81
CA ALA A 4 -46.11 -21.61 -18.28
C ALA A 4 -44.92 -21.21 -19.16
N LEU A 5 -44.73 -19.91 -19.30
CA LEU A 5 -43.49 -19.31 -19.82
C LEU A 5 -42.42 -19.46 -18.72
N CYS A 6 -41.53 -20.43 -18.89
CA CYS A 6 -40.30 -20.51 -18.14
C CYS A 6 -39.40 -19.33 -18.56
N PHE A 7 -39.37 -18.27 -17.76
CA PHE A 7 -38.31 -17.27 -17.83
C PHE A 7 -37.01 -17.95 -17.39
N ALA A 8 -36.23 -18.39 -18.38
CA ALA A 8 -34.82 -18.70 -18.18
C ALA A 8 -34.15 -17.41 -17.70
N GLY A 9 -33.89 -17.34 -16.39
CA GLY A 9 -33.06 -16.30 -15.81
C GLY A 9 -31.69 -16.39 -16.45
N VAL A 10 -31.39 -15.47 -17.35
CA VAL A 10 -30.01 -15.15 -17.72
C VAL A 10 -29.39 -14.56 -16.47
N SER A 11 -28.72 -15.40 -15.69
CA SER A 11 -27.69 -14.95 -14.77
C SER A 11 -26.66 -14.21 -15.61
N GLN A 12 -26.70 -12.88 -15.59
CA GLN A 12 -25.59 -12.07 -16.06
C GLN A 12 -24.42 -12.38 -15.13
N ALA A 13 -23.59 -13.35 -15.52
CA ALA A 13 -22.25 -13.47 -14.97
C ALA A 13 -21.57 -12.13 -15.24
N GLN A 14 -21.33 -11.35 -14.19
CA GLN A 14 -20.56 -10.12 -14.28
C GLN A 14 -19.13 -10.53 -14.65
N THR A 15 -18.83 -10.53 -15.95
CA THR A 15 -17.48 -10.67 -16.46
C THR A 15 -16.70 -9.46 -15.95
N GLN A 16 -15.92 -9.65 -14.89
CA GLN A 16 -14.96 -8.66 -14.43
C GLN A 16 -14.02 -8.38 -15.61
N ALA A 17 -13.95 -7.12 -16.02
CA ALA A 17 -13.11 -6.72 -17.15
C ALA A 17 -11.65 -7.09 -16.84
N PRO A 18 -10.94 -7.78 -17.75
CA PRO A 18 -9.52 -8.05 -17.58
C PRO A 18 -8.76 -6.72 -17.67
N GLY A 19 -8.28 -6.22 -16.53
CA GLY A 19 -7.53 -4.96 -16.48
C GLY A 19 -7.44 -4.31 -15.10
N GLU A 20 -8.37 -4.59 -14.18
CA GLU A 20 -8.25 -4.13 -12.80
C GLU A 20 -7.62 -5.23 -11.94
N ILE A 21 -6.29 -5.18 -11.76
CA ILE A 21 -5.67 -5.83 -10.61
C ILE A 21 -6.13 -5.03 -9.39
N HIS A 22 -7.25 -5.40 -8.79
CA HIS A 22 -7.55 -4.99 -7.43
C HIS A 22 -6.55 -5.71 -6.53
N THR A 23 -5.46 -5.02 -6.19
CA THR A 23 -4.59 -5.45 -5.11
C THR A 23 -5.46 -5.67 -3.88
N ASN A 24 -5.36 -6.87 -3.28
CA ASN A 24 -6.14 -7.21 -2.09
C ASN A 24 -5.97 -6.10 -1.04
N GLN A 25 -7.06 -5.57 -0.49
CA GLN A 25 -7.01 -4.50 0.53
C GLN A 25 -6.03 -4.82 1.66
N MET A 26 -5.93 -6.10 2.04
CA MET A 26 -4.95 -6.61 3.00
C MET A 26 -3.51 -6.30 2.60
N VAL A 27 -3.16 -6.47 1.32
CA VAL A 27 -1.82 -6.15 0.81
C VAL A 27 -1.56 -4.65 0.94
N CYS A 28 -2.52 -3.80 0.56
CA CYS A 28 -2.34 -2.36 0.69
C CYS A 28 -2.23 -1.90 2.16
N ASP A 29 -2.88 -2.58 3.09
CA ASP A 29 -2.74 -2.33 4.53
C ASP A 29 -1.39 -2.80 5.09
N VAL A 30 -0.81 -3.88 4.54
CA VAL A 30 0.57 -4.27 4.84
C VAL A 30 1.55 -3.20 4.35
N PHE A 31 1.37 -2.67 3.14
CA PHE A 31 2.18 -1.57 2.61
C PHE A 31 2.05 -0.30 3.47
N ARG A 32 0.83 0.04 3.91
CA ARG A 32 0.58 1.13 4.86
C ARG A 32 1.42 0.94 6.11
N THR A 33 1.37 -0.25 6.69
CA THR A 33 2.05 -0.58 7.94
C THR A 33 3.56 -0.44 7.81
N LEU A 34 4.13 -1.00 6.74
CA LEU A 34 5.56 -0.90 6.46
C LEU A 34 6.01 0.56 6.30
N ALA A 35 5.31 1.33 5.45
CA ALA A 35 5.62 2.74 5.23
C ALA A 35 5.52 3.57 6.52
N GLY A 36 4.50 3.31 7.34
CA GLY A 36 4.34 3.94 8.65
C GLY A 36 5.50 3.63 9.61
N SER A 37 5.93 2.37 9.68
CA SER A 37 7.06 1.95 10.52
C SER A 37 8.35 2.64 10.11
N ILE A 38 8.64 2.73 8.81
CA ILE A 38 9.85 3.38 8.29
C ILE A 38 9.84 4.87 8.61
N MET A 39 8.71 5.56 8.38
CA MET A 39 8.59 6.97 8.73
C MET A 39 8.67 7.20 10.23
N GLN A 40 8.18 6.26 11.06
CA GLN A 40 8.36 6.32 12.50
C GLN A 40 9.82 6.22 12.91
N SER A 41 10.59 5.26 12.37
CA SER A 41 12.04 5.17 12.57
C SER A 41 12.75 6.46 12.18
N ARG A 42 12.39 7.04 11.03
CA ARG A 42 12.90 8.35 10.61
C ARG A 42 12.59 9.45 11.61
N GLN A 43 11.34 9.59 12.06
CA GLN A 43 10.94 10.61 13.05
C GLN A 43 11.55 10.38 14.44
N ASN A 44 12.04 9.18 14.73
CA ASN A 44 12.76 8.83 15.94
C ASN A 44 14.28 9.02 15.83
N GLY A 45 14.78 9.44 14.67
CA GLY A 45 16.20 9.74 14.46
C GLY A 45 17.07 8.52 14.15
N GLU A 46 16.47 7.39 13.76
CA GLU A 46 17.23 6.26 13.24
C GLU A 46 18.02 6.68 11.97
N SER A 47 19.21 6.12 11.76
CA SER A 47 20.00 6.44 10.57
C SER A 47 19.48 5.71 9.33
N LYS A 48 19.67 6.32 8.15
CA LYS A 48 19.23 5.73 6.88
C LYS A 48 19.96 4.42 6.63
N GLU A 49 21.24 4.41 6.96
CA GLU A 49 22.16 3.30 6.80
C GLU A 49 21.76 2.10 7.66
N SER A 50 21.27 2.33 8.90
CA SER A 50 20.73 1.29 9.78
C SER A 50 19.57 0.56 9.12
N LEU A 51 18.60 1.31 8.59
CA LEU A 51 17.41 0.73 7.97
C LEU A 51 17.74 0.01 6.65
N LEU A 52 18.64 0.55 5.83
CA LEU A 52 19.05 -0.06 4.57
C LEU A 52 19.87 -1.36 4.75
N ALA A 53 20.52 -1.51 5.91
CA ALA A 53 21.22 -2.74 6.27
C ALA A 53 20.25 -3.90 6.57
N GLY A 54 18.99 -3.60 6.89
CA GLY A 54 17.93 -4.61 7.04
C GLY A 54 17.62 -5.27 5.71
N LYS A 55 17.77 -6.60 5.64
CA LYS A 55 17.41 -7.41 4.47
C LYS A 55 16.39 -8.47 4.86
N SER A 56 15.35 -8.60 4.04
CA SER A 56 14.32 -9.61 4.18
C SER A 56 14.73 -10.96 3.57
N GLY A 57 15.76 -10.96 2.72
CA GLY A 57 16.17 -12.11 1.92
C GLY A 57 15.34 -12.30 0.64
N ASN A 58 14.36 -11.42 0.40
CA ASN A 58 13.61 -11.35 -0.85
C ASN A 58 13.99 -10.05 -1.61
N PRO A 59 14.51 -10.14 -2.84
CA PRO A 59 14.96 -8.96 -3.60
C PRO A 59 13.86 -7.91 -3.85
N ASP A 60 12.63 -8.34 -4.11
CA ASP A 60 11.52 -7.42 -4.40
C ASP A 60 11.09 -6.66 -3.14
N HIS A 61 11.05 -7.37 -2.00
CA HIS A 61 10.78 -6.76 -0.69
C HIS A 61 11.90 -5.78 -0.30
N ASP A 62 13.16 -6.15 -0.56
CA ASP A 62 14.32 -5.30 -0.25
C ASP A 62 14.32 -4.04 -1.13
N ALA A 63 14.02 -4.15 -2.43
CA ALA A 63 13.90 -3.02 -3.33
C ALA A 63 12.74 -2.08 -2.94
N LEU A 64 11.59 -2.64 -2.55
CA LEU A 64 10.47 -1.87 -2.02
C LEU A 64 10.85 -1.15 -0.72
N GLY A 65 11.48 -1.86 0.23
CA GLY A 65 11.95 -1.29 1.48
C GLY A 65 12.92 -0.12 1.25
N GLU A 66 13.89 -0.30 0.36
CA GLU A 66 14.84 0.75 -0.02
C GLU A 66 14.15 1.97 -0.63
N MET A 67 13.16 1.79 -1.51
CA MET A 67 12.37 2.89 -2.07
C MET A 67 11.64 3.70 -0.98
N LEU A 68 10.99 3.00 -0.03
CA LEU A 68 10.29 3.63 1.09
C LEU A 68 11.25 4.39 2.01
N ILE A 69 12.40 3.78 2.35
CA ILE A 69 13.43 4.40 3.19
C ILE A 69 13.99 5.65 2.50
N ASN A 70 14.34 5.56 1.22
CA ASN A 70 14.84 6.70 0.45
C ASN A 70 13.86 7.87 0.46
N GLU A 71 12.57 7.61 0.27
CA GLU A 71 11.56 8.66 0.28
C GLU A 71 11.35 9.26 1.69
N ALA A 72 11.27 8.42 2.73
CA ALA A 72 11.09 8.88 4.11
C ALA A 72 12.23 9.80 4.57
N TYR A 73 13.47 9.52 4.15
CA TYR A 73 14.64 10.31 4.54
C TYR A 73 14.77 11.65 3.81
N ASN A 74 13.97 11.88 2.78
CA ASN A 74 13.80 13.22 2.18
C ASN A 74 12.84 14.11 3.01
N GLN A 75 12.15 13.55 4.00
CA GLN A 75 11.29 14.30 4.91
C GLN A 75 12.09 14.79 6.14
N PRO A 76 11.77 15.99 6.66
CA PRO A 76 12.38 16.48 7.88
C PRO A 76 11.93 15.67 9.10
N VAL A 77 12.78 15.62 10.12
CA VAL A 77 12.37 15.18 11.46
C VAL A 77 11.68 16.37 12.13
N LEU A 78 10.53 16.12 12.76
CA LEU A 78 9.68 17.14 13.36
C LEU A 78 9.79 17.10 14.88
N ASP A 79 9.67 18.25 15.55
CA ASP A 79 9.94 18.32 16.99
C ASP A 79 8.76 17.94 17.88
N SER A 80 7.52 18.05 17.39
CA SER A 80 6.33 17.75 18.20
C SER A 80 5.75 16.37 17.93
N SER A 81 5.24 15.72 18.98
CA SER A 81 4.61 14.40 18.86
C SER A 81 3.41 14.40 17.90
N GLU A 82 2.63 15.48 17.87
CA GLU A 82 1.47 15.62 16.99
C GLU A 82 1.90 15.71 15.52
N LEU A 83 2.93 16.52 15.23
CA LEU A 83 3.47 16.65 13.89
C LEU A 83 4.12 15.35 13.40
N LYS A 84 4.86 14.65 14.27
CA LYS A 84 5.42 13.31 13.98
C LYS A 84 4.30 12.33 13.62
N SER A 85 3.26 12.23 14.44
CA SER A 85 2.12 11.35 14.21
C SER A 85 1.42 11.66 12.88
N LYS A 86 1.20 12.95 12.59
CA LYS A 86 0.61 13.38 11.32
C LYS A 86 1.50 13.01 10.13
N ALA A 87 2.81 13.21 10.22
CA ALA A 87 3.74 12.87 9.15
C ALA A 87 3.80 11.35 8.90
N ILE A 88 3.83 10.54 9.96
CA ILE A 88 3.79 9.07 9.88
C ILE A 88 2.51 8.61 9.16
N ASN A 89 1.34 9.10 9.61
CA ASN A 89 0.07 8.71 9.01
C ASN A 89 -0.04 9.19 7.56
N THR A 90 0.33 10.44 7.26
CA THR A 90 0.28 10.97 5.90
C THR A 90 1.15 10.15 4.93
N PHE A 91 2.36 9.79 5.36
CA PHE A 91 3.26 8.97 4.58
C PHE A 91 2.70 7.55 4.38
N ALA A 92 2.18 6.92 5.43
CA ALA A 92 1.57 5.59 5.37
C ALA A 92 0.32 5.56 4.46
N ASP A 93 -0.56 6.55 4.58
CA ASP A 93 -1.75 6.73 3.74
C ASP A 93 -1.38 6.91 2.27
N LYS A 94 -0.35 7.71 1.97
CA LYS A 94 0.14 7.90 0.60
C LYS A 94 0.47 6.54 -0.03
N TRP A 95 1.24 5.70 0.65
CA TRP A 95 1.68 4.41 0.11
C TRP A 95 0.56 3.38 0.01
N ARG A 96 -0.38 3.35 0.98
CA ARG A 96 -1.62 2.58 0.85
C ARG A 96 -2.39 2.98 -0.41
N ASN A 97 -2.53 4.29 -0.65
CA ASN A 97 -3.32 4.80 -1.76
C ASN A 97 -2.63 4.55 -3.12
N THR A 98 -1.29 4.55 -3.17
CA THR A 98 -0.52 4.16 -4.37
C THR A 98 -0.73 2.70 -4.73
N CYS A 99 -0.83 1.81 -3.73
CA CYS A 99 -1.07 0.37 -3.94
C CYS A 99 -2.38 0.05 -4.69
N ASN A 100 -3.38 0.93 -4.59
CA ASN A 100 -4.68 0.80 -5.26
C ASN A 100 -4.73 1.45 -6.66
N LYS A 101 -3.66 2.08 -7.13
CA LYS A 101 -3.68 2.72 -8.45
C LYS A 101 -3.46 1.65 -9.52
N PRO A 102 -4.32 1.58 -10.57
CA PRO A 102 -4.04 0.74 -11.71
C PRO A 102 -2.69 1.19 -12.30
N VAL A 103 -1.82 0.21 -12.60
CA VAL A 103 -0.69 0.47 -13.49
C VAL A 103 -1.30 0.85 -14.83
N SER A 104 -1.23 2.13 -15.19
CA SER A 104 -1.64 2.57 -16.52
C SER A 104 -0.76 1.85 -17.54
N SER A 105 -1.37 0.93 -18.29
CA SER A 105 -0.79 0.20 -19.42
C SER A 105 -0.37 1.12 -20.54
#